data_AF-A0A2E7LAQ5-F1
#
_entry.id   AF-A0A2E7LAQ5-F1
#
_cell.length_a   1.000
_cell.length_b   1.000
_cell.length_c   1.000
_cell.angle_alpha   90.00
_cell.angle_beta   90.00
_cell.angle_gamma   90.00
#
_symmetry.space_group_name_H-M   'P 1'
#
loop_
_entity.id
_entity.type
_entity.pdbx_description
1 polymer ?
#
loop_
_entity_poly.entity_id
_entity_poly.type
_entity_poly.pdbx_seq_one_letter_code
_entity_poly.pdbx_strand_id
1 'polypeptide(L)'
;MFYEIRAGKDTMLGSRVRCVCQALCVRLPYKDRDILVFSSPGRRDKREDITVRVSLDGGDNWPFQRLVRPGPGNYTWLAAGRPGTPSEGMIYLLAGKDWLASFNLAWVMEQHTGQ
;
A
#
# COMPACT_ATOMS: atom_id res chain seq x y z
N MET A 1 -2.03 -19.02 15.92
CA MET A 1 -2.43 -17.98 16.88
C MET A 1 -2.45 -16.68 16.11
N PHE A 2 -3.63 -16.24 15.69
CA PHE A 2 -3.83 -15.06 14.85
C PHE A 2 -4.21 -13.91 15.76
N TYR A 3 -3.45 -12.81 15.74
CA TYR A 3 -3.88 -11.57 16.38
C TYR A 3 -4.69 -10.77 15.36
N GLU A 4 -5.99 -10.64 15.64
CA GLU A 4 -6.87 -9.66 15.01
C GLU A 4 -6.45 -8.27 15.51
N ILE A 5 -5.71 -7.51 14.69
CA ILE A 5 -5.57 -6.08 14.94
C ILE A 5 -6.88 -5.43 14.47
N ARG A 6 -7.80 -5.24 15.41
CA ARG A 6 -8.85 -4.23 15.23
C ARG A 6 -8.13 -2.89 15.11
N ALA A 7 -8.25 -2.25 13.96
CA ALA A 7 -7.96 -0.82 13.83
C ALA A 7 -9.03 -0.07 14.67
N GLY A 8 -8.82 -0.05 15.99
CA GLY A 8 -9.52 0.82 16.89
C GLY A 8 -9.16 2.26 16.53
N LYS A 9 -10.17 3.14 16.57
CA LYS A 9 -9.93 4.56 16.78
C LYS A 9 -8.95 4.67 17.97
N ASP A 10 -7.88 5.45 17.81
CA ASP A 10 -6.90 5.81 18.85
C ASP A 10 -5.60 5.01 18.97
N THR A 11 -5.03 4.52 17.86
CA THR A 11 -3.58 4.21 17.84
C THR A 11 -2.83 5.01 16.76
N MET A 12 -2.94 6.34 16.86
CA MET A 12 -1.97 7.30 16.33
C MET A 12 -0.97 7.65 17.44
N LEU A 13 -0.06 6.73 17.76
CA LEU A 13 1.05 6.99 18.67
C LEU A 13 2.34 7.25 17.86
N GLY A 14 2.66 8.54 17.70
CA GLY A 14 3.97 9.05 17.31
C GLY A 14 4.33 8.98 15.82
N SER A 15 3.99 10.04 15.08
CA SER A 15 4.54 10.62 13.82
C SER A 15 5.41 9.82 12.82
N ARG A 16 5.48 8.48 12.83
CA ARG A 16 6.14 7.65 11.81
C ARG A 16 5.47 6.29 11.73
N VAL A 17 4.79 6.01 10.61
CA VAL A 17 4.23 4.68 10.35
C VAL A 17 5.38 3.68 10.15
N ARG A 18 5.52 2.71 11.06
CA ARG A 18 6.48 1.60 10.94
C ARG A 18 5.84 0.41 10.25
N CYS A 19 6.38 0.00 9.10
CA CYS A 19 6.00 -1.25 8.46
C CYS A 19 6.59 -2.43 9.24
N VAL A 20 5.84 -2.96 10.21
CA VAL A 20 6.18 -4.18 10.97
C VAL A 20 5.49 -5.41 10.39
N CYS A 21 6.10 -6.59 10.60
CA CYS A 21 6.11 -7.81 9.77
C CYS A 21 4.79 -8.50 9.33
N GLN A 22 3.64 -7.86 9.52
CA GLN A 22 2.36 -8.19 8.85
C GLN A 22 1.88 -7.06 7.92
N ALA A 23 2.82 -6.25 7.42
CA ALA A 23 2.51 -4.96 6.85
C ALA A 23 1.78 -5.04 5.49
N LEU A 24 0.58 -4.49 5.48
CA LEU A 24 -0.07 -3.92 4.29
C LEU A 24 0.69 -2.69 3.75
N CYS A 25 1.94 -2.46 4.15
CA CYS A 25 2.76 -1.34 3.70
C CYS A 25 4.20 -1.73 3.37
N VAL A 26 4.77 -1.03 2.40
CA VAL A 26 6.20 -1.12 2.06
C VAL A 26 6.82 0.28 2.01
N ARG A 27 8.06 0.38 2.49
CA ARG A 27 8.87 1.59 2.40
C ARG A 27 9.81 1.48 1.21
N LEU A 28 9.76 2.45 0.29
CA LEU A 28 10.69 2.48 -0.84
C LEU A 28 11.96 3.24 -0.44
N PRO A 29 13.16 2.71 -0.73
CA PRO A 29 14.41 3.44 -0.50
C PRO A 29 14.54 4.55 -1.56
N TYR A 30 14.20 5.79 -1.19
CA TYR A 30 14.39 6.96 -2.06
C TYR A 30 15.15 8.05 -1.31
N LYS A 31 16.47 8.09 -1.49
CA LYS A 31 17.40 9.06 -0.88
C LYS A 31 17.02 9.40 0.56
N ASP A 32 16.42 10.59 0.77
CA ASP A 32 16.06 11.18 2.06
C ASP A 32 14.55 11.27 2.31
N ARG A 33 13.74 10.51 1.57
CA ARG A 33 12.28 10.50 1.71
C ARG A 33 11.75 9.12 2.09
N ASP A 34 10.93 9.11 3.13
CA ASP A 34 10.16 7.94 3.55
C ASP A 34 8.89 7.84 2.68
N ILE A 35 9.01 7.16 1.54
CA ILE A 35 7.85 6.84 0.71
C ILE A 35 7.20 5.57 1.26
N LEU A 36 5.95 5.70 1.69
CA LEU A 36 5.14 4.56 2.14
C LEU A 36 4.06 4.25 1.11
N VAL A 37 3.94 2.97 0.78
CA VAL A 37 2.83 2.44 0.00
C VAL A 37 1.98 1.61 0.93
N PHE A 38 0.67 1.81 0.93
CA PHE A 38 -0.29 1.06 1.74
C PHE A 38 -1.40 0.46 0.88
N SER A 39 -1.85 -0.76 1.17
CA SER A 39 -3.00 -1.38 0.49
C SER A 39 -4.17 -1.55 1.46
N SER A 40 -5.39 -1.31 0.97
CA SER A 40 -6.62 -1.54 1.73
C SER A 40 -7.81 -1.71 0.80
N PRO A 41 -8.90 -2.33 1.26
CA PRO A 41 -10.20 -2.16 0.63
C PRO A 41 -10.55 -0.66 0.51
N GLY A 42 -11.07 -0.26 -0.65
CA GLY A 42 -11.42 1.13 -0.96
C GLY A 42 -12.68 1.57 -0.21
N ARG A 43 -13.57 0.63 0.09
CA ARG A 43 -14.79 0.85 0.86
C ARG A 43 -14.62 0.43 2.32
N ARG A 44 -15.21 1.21 3.24
CA ARG A 44 -15.17 0.93 4.69
C ARG A 44 -16.28 -0.02 5.14
N ASP A 45 -17.41 0.03 4.46
CA ASP A 45 -18.61 -0.77 4.74
C ASP A 45 -18.53 -2.17 4.13
N LYS A 46 -17.72 -2.34 3.09
CA LYS A 46 -17.48 -3.61 2.40
C LYS A 46 -15.99 -3.78 2.16
N ARG A 47 -15.46 -4.99 2.41
CA ARG A 47 -14.09 -5.33 2.03
C ARG A 47 -14.04 -5.55 0.51
N GLU A 48 -14.15 -4.48 -0.25
CA GLU A 48 -14.17 -4.47 -1.71
C GLU A 48 -13.19 -3.41 -2.22
N ASP A 49 -12.87 -3.50 -3.51
CA ASP A 49 -12.14 -2.49 -4.27
C ASP A 49 -10.73 -2.25 -3.73
N ILE A 50 -9.85 -3.25 -3.88
CA ILE A 50 -8.47 -3.17 -3.41
C ILE A 50 -7.79 -1.95 -4.03
N THR A 51 -7.41 -1.02 -3.15
CA THR A 51 -6.84 0.28 -3.48
C THR A 51 -5.47 0.39 -2.84
N VAL A 52 -4.53 0.97 -3.58
CA VAL A 52 -3.20 1.33 -3.07
C VAL A 52 -3.13 2.82 -2.85
N ARG A 53 -2.47 3.24 -1.77
CA ARG A 53 -2.25 4.62 -1.39
C ARG A 53 -0.77 4.88 -1.20
N VAL A 54 -0.32 6.08 -1.53
CA VAL A 54 1.07 6.50 -1.36
C VAL A 54 1.12 7.72 -0.46
N SER A 55 2.01 7.65 0.52
CA SER A 55 2.45 8.78 1.33
C SER A 55 3.91 9.08 0.98
N LEU A 56 4.22 10.37 0.86
CA LEU A 56 5.58 10.88 0.60
C LEU A 56 6.22 11.50 1.85
N ASP A 57 5.51 11.47 2.97
CA ASP A 57 5.84 12.13 4.24
C ASP A 57 5.80 11.15 5.42
N GLY A 58 6.10 9.87 5.19
CA GLY A 58 6.21 8.88 6.27
C GLY A 58 4.87 8.48 6.93
N GLY A 59 3.75 8.78 6.26
CA GLY A 59 2.40 8.34 6.64
C GLY A 59 1.48 9.47 7.14
N ASP A 60 1.96 10.71 7.18
CA ASP A 60 1.18 11.87 7.64
C ASP A 60 0.05 12.20 6.66
N ASN A 61 0.32 12.18 5.35
CA ASN A 61 -0.68 12.40 4.30
C ASN A 61 -0.64 11.33 3.20
N TRP A 62 -1.81 11.09 2.59
CA TRP A 62 -2.00 10.06 1.55
C TRP A 62 -2.59 10.67 0.27
N PRO A 63 -1.87 11.59 -0.41
CA PRO A 63 -2.42 12.36 -1.52
C PRO A 63 -2.66 11.54 -2.80
N PHE A 64 -2.00 10.39 -2.95
CA PHE A 64 -2.16 9.54 -4.12
C PHE A 64 -2.86 8.25 -3.74
N GLN A 65 -3.87 7.87 -4.53
CA GLN A 65 -4.56 6.61 -4.41
C GLN A 65 -4.98 6.10 -5.79
N ARG A 66 -4.90 4.79 -5.99
CA ARG A 66 -5.33 4.15 -7.23
C ARG A 66 -6.00 2.81 -6.93
N LEU A 67 -7.15 2.58 -7.58
CA LEU A 67 -7.82 1.30 -7.57
C LEU A 67 -6.96 0.28 -8.33
N VAL A 68 -6.61 -0.82 -7.67
CA VAL A 68 -5.87 -1.93 -8.30
C VAL A 68 -6.85 -2.89 -8.96
N ARG A 69 -7.94 -3.24 -8.25
CA ARG A 69 -8.94 -4.16 -8.75
C ARG A 69 -10.31 -3.91 -8.11
N PRO A 70 -11.40 -3.79 -8.92
CA PRO A 70 -12.76 -3.73 -8.38
C PRO A 70 -13.24 -5.11 -7.90
N GLY A 71 -14.19 -5.11 -6.96
CA GLY A 71 -14.85 -6.33 -6.46
C GLY A 71 -14.29 -6.83 -5.11
N PRO A 72 -14.56 -8.09 -4.73
CA PRO A 72 -14.23 -8.60 -3.40
C PRO A 72 -12.75 -8.46 -3.04
N GLY A 73 -12.49 -7.93 -1.85
CA GLY A 73 -11.17 -7.65 -1.32
C GLY A 73 -10.72 -8.75 -0.34
N ASN A 74 -9.62 -9.42 -0.68
CA ASN A 74 -8.94 -10.36 0.19
C ASN A 74 -7.88 -9.68 1.06
N TYR A 75 -7.28 -10.43 1.97
CA TYR A 75 -6.03 -10.02 2.61
C TYR A 75 -4.94 -9.83 1.57
N THR A 76 -4.21 -8.72 1.68
CA THR A 76 -3.14 -8.34 0.76
C THR A 76 -1.79 -8.27 1.46
N TRP A 77 -0.73 -8.60 0.71
CA TRP A 77 0.66 -8.39 1.09
C TRP A 77 1.36 -7.53 0.05
N LEU A 78 2.24 -6.64 0.50
CA LEU A 78 3.07 -5.81 -0.37
C LEU A 78 4.55 -6.20 -0.25
N ALA A 79 5.24 -6.14 -1.38
CA ALA A 79 6.70 -6.23 -1.45
C ALA A 79 7.23 -5.19 -2.45
N ALA A 80 8.43 -4.67 -2.18
CA ALA A 80 9.15 -3.82 -3.11
C ALA A 80 10.36 -4.57 -3.66
N GLY A 81 10.67 -4.33 -4.93
CA GLY A 81 11.87 -4.85 -5.53
C GLY A 81 13.14 -4.26 -4.93
N ARG A 82 14.22 -5.05 -4.96
CA ARG A 82 15.48 -4.69 -4.33
C ARG A 82 16.33 -3.79 -5.24
N PRO A 83 17.05 -2.79 -4.70
CA PRO A 83 18.02 -2.01 -5.46
C PRO A 83 19.07 -2.89 -6.15
N GLY A 84 19.47 -2.52 -7.36
CA GLY A 84 20.46 -3.24 -8.18
C GLY A 84 19.94 -4.55 -8.78
N THR A 85 18.62 -4.78 -8.80
CA THR A 85 18.03 -5.99 -9.39
C THR A 85 17.01 -5.62 -10.48
N PRO A 86 16.64 -6.55 -11.39
CA PRO A 86 15.59 -6.28 -12.38
C PRO A 86 14.23 -5.90 -11.78
N SER A 87 14.02 -6.15 -10.48
CA SER A 87 12.80 -5.76 -9.76
C SER A 87 12.85 -4.34 -9.21
N GLU A 88 13.99 -3.64 -9.28
CA GLU A 88 14.14 -2.28 -8.75
C GLU A 88 13.04 -1.34 -9.28
N GLY A 89 12.44 -0.56 -8.37
CA GLY A 89 11.35 0.35 -8.69
C GLY A 89 9.96 -0.31 -8.84
N MET A 90 9.88 -1.65 -8.76
CA MET A 90 8.62 -2.37 -8.79
C MET A 90 8.04 -2.59 -7.39
N ILE A 91 6.72 -2.57 -7.33
CA ILE A 91 5.90 -2.92 -6.18
C ILE A 91 5.03 -4.10 -6.57
N TYR A 92 4.93 -5.09 -5.69
CA TYR A 92 4.14 -6.30 -5.87
C TYR A 92 3.06 -6.35 -4.80
N LEU A 93 1.82 -6.62 -5.22
CA LEU A 93 0.68 -6.82 -4.34
C LEU A 93 0.11 -8.22 -4.56
N LEU A 94 0.19 -9.07 -3.55
CA LEU A 94 -0.41 -10.40 -3.55
C LEU A 94 -1.72 -10.37 -2.77
N ALA A 95 -2.83 -10.79 -3.38
CA ALA A 95 -4.12 -10.91 -2.73
C ALA A 95 -4.46 -12.38 -2.48
N GLY A 96 -4.24 -12.85 -1.24
CA GLY A 96 -4.45 -14.26 -0.88
C GLY A 96 -3.69 -15.21 -1.81
N LYS A 97 -4.38 -16.26 -2.29
CA LYS A 97 -3.86 -17.20 -3.32
C LYS A 97 -4.42 -16.90 -4.72
N ASP A 98 -5.09 -15.75 -4.90
CA ASP A 98 -5.97 -15.54 -6.03
C ASP A 98 -5.26 -14.82 -7.18
N TRP A 99 -4.54 -13.73 -6.87
CA TRP A 99 -3.88 -12.92 -7.89
C TRP A 99 -2.72 -12.09 -7.34
N LEU A 100 -1.80 -11.76 -8.25
CA LEU A 100 -0.66 -10.89 -8.04
C LEU A 100 -0.76 -9.70 -9.00
N ALA A 101 -0.57 -8.48 -8.49
CA ALA A 101 -0.37 -7.29 -9.30
C ALA A 101 1.07 -6.79 -9.13
N SER A 102 1.65 -6.29 -10.22
CA SER A 102 2.92 -5.57 -10.21
C SER A 102 2.72 -4.20 -10.85
N PHE A 103 3.28 -3.17 -10.21
CA PHE A 103 3.18 -1.78 -10.66
C PHE A 103 4.37 -0.98 -10.14
N ASN A 104 4.53 0.24 -10.61
CA ASN A 104 5.55 1.17 -10.13
C ASN A 104 4.90 2.41 -9.50
N LEU A 105 5.71 3.25 -8.86
CA LEU A 105 5.21 4.44 -8.18
C LEU A 105 4.55 5.45 -9.15
N ALA A 106 5.10 5.58 -10.36
CA ALA A 106 4.56 6.48 -11.38
C ALA A 106 3.11 6.12 -11.75
N TRP A 107 2.81 4.82 -11.88
CA TRP A 107 1.45 4.35 -12.11
C TRP A 107 0.50 4.73 -10.97
N VAL A 108 0.92 4.64 -9.71
CA VAL A 108 0.03 5.02 -8.59
C VAL A 108 -0.18 6.54 -8.51
N MET A 109 0.84 7.32 -8.85
CA MET A 109 0.83 8.78 -8.77
C MET A 109 0.24 9.46 -10.00
N GLU A 110 0.05 8.73 -11.10
CA GLU A 110 -0.58 9.24 -12.31
C GLU A 110 -2.02 9.68 -11.99
N GLN A 111 -2.23 10.99 -12.00
CA GLN A 111 -3.55 11.58 -11.86
C GLN A 111 -4.25 11.44 -13.22
N HIS A 112 -5.40 10.76 -13.23
CA HIS A 112 -6.29 10.81 -14.39
C HIS A 112 -6.85 12.23 -14.45
N THR A 113 -6.18 13.12 -15.18
CA THR A 113 -6.77 14.39 -15.61
C THR A 113 -7.92 14.01 -16.54
N GLY A 114 -9.11 13.91 -15.96
CA GLY A 114 -10.32 13.53 -16.67
C GLY A 114 -10.54 14.42 -17.88
N GLN A 115 -10.80 13.79 -19.01
CA GLN A 115 -11.47 14.36 -20.17
C GLN A 115 -12.97 14.10 -20.02
#